data_AF-A0AAN9IN45-F1
#
_entry.id   AF-A0AAN9IN45-F1
#
_cell.length_a   1.000
_cell.length_b   1.000
_cell.length_c   1.000
_cell.angle_alpha   90.00
_cell.angle_beta   90.00
_cell.angle_gamma   90.00
#
_symmetry.space_group_name_H-M   'P 1'
#
loop_
_entity.id
_entity.type
_entity.pdbx_description
1 polymer ?
#
loop_
_entity_poly.entity_id
_entity_poly.type
_entity_poly.pdbx_seq_one_letter_code
_entity_poly.pdbx_strand_id
1 'polypeptide(L)'
;MALGFFGLALFLFLSLDSDIPYSPTSSVSAASSEGVEVQITYGSVLKLMHERTKFRLHSHDVPYGSGSGQQSVTGFPNVDDANSYWIVKPELDSSAKQGDTIKSGTIIRLQHMRTRKWLHSHLHASPISGNLEVSCFGGQSESDTGDHWKLIIEGSGKTWKQDQKIRLQHVDTGGYLHSHDKKYTRIAGGQQEVCGIREKRADNVWLAAEGVYLPVTESK
;
A
#
# COMPACT_ATOMS: atom_id res chain seq x y z
N MET A 1 69.13 -13.77 19.71
CA MET A 1 68.37 -14.59 20.67
C MET A 1 67.12 -13.83 21.05
N ALA A 2 65.95 -14.42 20.80
CA ALA A 2 64.64 -14.24 21.44
C ALA A 2 63.54 -14.47 20.39
N LEU A 3 63.08 -15.72 20.32
CA LEU A 3 61.86 -16.14 19.62
C LEU A 3 60.65 -15.74 20.47
N GLY A 4 59.62 -15.17 19.85
CA GLY A 4 58.32 -14.93 20.45
C GLY A 4 57.22 -15.58 19.62
N PHE A 5 56.79 -16.78 20.04
CA PHE A 5 55.60 -17.47 19.54
C PHE A 5 54.34 -16.76 20.05
N PHE A 6 53.32 -16.58 19.20
CA PHE A 6 51.97 -16.24 19.66
C PHE A 6 50.99 -17.30 19.16
N GLY A 7 50.31 -17.93 20.11
CA GLY A 7 49.54 -19.16 19.95
C GLY A 7 48.19 -18.97 19.29
N LEU A 8 47.78 -20.04 18.60
CA LEU A 8 46.48 -20.25 18.00
C LEU A 8 45.46 -20.59 19.11
N ALA A 9 44.42 -19.78 19.27
CA ALA A 9 43.32 -20.08 20.19
C ALA A 9 42.19 -20.81 19.46
N LEU A 10 42.09 -22.11 19.71
CA LEU A 10 41.00 -22.99 19.29
C LEU A 10 39.88 -22.89 20.33
N PHE A 11 38.74 -22.27 19.98
CA PHE A 11 37.55 -22.29 20.84
C PHE A 11 36.57 -23.35 20.33
N LEU A 12 36.58 -24.48 21.01
CA LEU A 12 35.52 -25.49 21.04
C LEU A 12 34.43 -25.00 22.01
N PHE A 13 33.21 -24.78 21.51
CA PHE A 13 32.04 -24.73 22.38
C PHE A 13 31.04 -25.82 21.99
N LEU A 14 30.66 -26.55 23.04
CA LEU A 14 29.91 -27.78 23.09
C LEU A 14 28.50 -27.66 22.52
N SER A 15 28.09 -28.74 21.86
CA SER A 15 26.71 -29.11 21.56
C SER A 15 25.89 -29.19 22.86
N LEU A 16 24.77 -28.47 22.90
CA LEU A 16 23.67 -28.73 23.83
C LEU A 16 22.41 -29.01 23.01
N ASP A 17 22.07 -30.29 22.98
CA ASP A 17 20.79 -30.83 22.58
C ASP A 17 19.73 -30.40 23.62
N SER A 18 18.60 -29.89 23.17
CA SER A 18 17.44 -29.56 24.00
C SER A 18 16.19 -29.57 23.14
N ASP A 19 15.49 -30.69 23.18
CA ASP A 19 14.15 -30.90 22.64
C ASP A 19 13.17 -29.79 23.05
N ILE A 20 12.76 -28.95 22.08
CA ILE A 20 11.55 -28.13 22.17
C ILE A 20 10.83 -28.22 20.81
N PRO A 21 9.58 -28.72 20.75
CA PRO A 21 8.81 -28.71 19.51
C PRO A 21 8.29 -27.30 19.25
N TYR A 22 9.06 -26.51 18.50
CA TYR A 22 8.60 -25.22 17.99
C TYR A 22 7.80 -25.43 16.70
N SER A 23 6.52 -25.05 16.74
CA SER A 23 5.61 -24.97 15.60
C SER A 23 6.25 -24.29 14.39
N PRO A 24 5.90 -24.65 13.13
CA PRO A 24 6.47 -24.02 11.95
C PRO A 24 6.09 -22.54 11.95
N THR A 25 7.08 -21.70 12.24
CA THR A 25 7.00 -20.26 12.06
C THR A 25 6.94 -19.99 10.57
N SER A 26 5.85 -19.36 10.14
CA SER A 26 5.69 -18.81 8.80
C SER A 26 6.90 -17.94 8.49
N SER A 27 7.71 -18.35 7.51
CA SER A 27 8.88 -17.60 7.06
C SER A 27 8.42 -16.29 6.41
N VAL A 28 8.54 -15.19 7.16
CA VAL A 28 8.39 -13.84 6.61
C VAL A 28 9.62 -13.57 5.75
N SER A 29 9.45 -13.62 4.43
CA SER A 29 10.53 -13.34 3.48
C SER A 29 10.59 -11.83 3.25
N ALA A 30 11.68 -11.18 3.68
CA ALA A 30 12.05 -9.86 3.18
C ALA A 30 12.64 -10.04 1.78
N ALA A 31 11.80 -9.88 0.75
CA ALA A 31 12.21 -10.12 -0.63
C ALA A 31 13.14 -8.99 -1.12
N SER A 32 14.44 -9.29 -1.12
CA SER A 32 15.42 -8.68 -2.03
C SER A 32 16.05 -9.82 -2.82
N SER A 33 15.31 -10.33 -3.81
CA SER A 33 15.87 -11.25 -4.79
C SER A 33 15.30 -10.91 -6.16
N GLU A 34 16.18 -10.48 -7.06
CA GLU A 34 15.84 -10.25 -8.46
C GLU A 34 15.26 -11.54 -9.06
N GLY A 35 14.02 -11.46 -9.54
CA GLY A 35 13.39 -12.53 -10.34
C GLY A 35 12.17 -13.23 -9.73
N VAL A 36 11.80 -12.99 -8.46
CA VAL A 36 10.55 -13.52 -7.92
C VAL A 36 9.43 -12.50 -8.10
N GLU A 37 8.46 -12.79 -8.96
CA GLU A 37 7.24 -12.00 -9.05
C GLU A 37 6.43 -12.11 -7.75
N VAL A 38 6.50 -11.09 -6.90
CA VAL A 38 5.79 -11.10 -5.62
C VAL A 38 4.31 -10.82 -5.84
N GLN A 39 3.46 -11.80 -5.50
CA GLN A 39 2.01 -11.66 -5.55
C GLN A 39 1.48 -10.84 -4.38
N ILE A 40 0.51 -9.99 -4.66
CA ILE A 40 -0.19 -9.19 -3.65
C ILE A 40 -1.48 -9.91 -3.26
N THR A 41 -1.59 -10.19 -1.97
CA THR A 41 -2.72 -10.88 -1.36
C THR A 41 -3.43 -9.98 -0.37
N TYR A 42 -4.68 -10.30 -0.03
CA TYR A 42 -5.37 -9.57 1.05
C TYR A 42 -4.61 -9.65 2.37
N GLY A 43 -4.60 -8.56 3.11
CA GLY A 43 -3.80 -8.41 4.33
C GLY A 43 -2.35 -7.96 4.10
N SER A 44 -1.88 -7.96 2.84
CA SER A 44 -0.58 -7.34 2.51
C SER A 44 -0.59 -5.86 2.81
N VAL A 45 0.55 -5.36 3.28
CA VAL A 45 0.79 -3.94 3.55
C VAL A 45 1.71 -3.42 2.47
N LEU A 46 1.36 -2.32 1.81
CA LEU A 46 2.13 -1.79 0.68
C LEU A 46 2.13 -0.27 0.68
N LYS A 47 3.06 0.31 -0.10
CA LYS A 47 2.96 1.69 -0.56
C LYS A 47 2.46 1.70 -1.99
N LEU A 48 1.65 2.69 -2.31
CA LEU A 48 1.16 2.88 -3.67
C LEU A 48 1.90 4.05 -4.31
N MET A 49 2.82 3.77 -5.24
CA MET A 49 3.64 4.77 -5.90
C MET A 49 2.97 5.23 -7.19
N HIS A 50 2.79 6.54 -7.33
CA HIS A 50 2.31 7.16 -8.56
C HIS A 50 3.38 7.02 -9.66
N GLU A 51 3.02 6.45 -10.81
CA GLU A 51 3.99 6.08 -11.84
C GLU A 51 4.79 7.29 -12.33
N ARG A 52 4.12 8.41 -12.60
CA ARG A 52 4.78 9.55 -13.23
C ARG A 52 5.66 10.34 -12.28
N THR A 53 5.14 10.68 -11.11
CA THR A 53 5.84 11.58 -10.17
C THR A 53 6.69 10.84 -9.14
N LYS A 54 6.50 9.52 -9.00
CA LYS A 54 7.14 8.66 -7.99
C LYS A 54 6.75 8.99 -6.54
N PHE A 55 5.74 9.83 -6.34
CA PHE A 55 5.21 10.14 -5.02
C PHE A 55 4.38 8.94 -4.52
N ARG A 56 4.37 8.70 -3.20
CA ARG A 56 3.58 7.62 -2.58
C ARG A 56 2.26 8.18 -2.09
N LEU A 57 1.20 7.39 -2.24
CA LEU A 57 -0.08 7.67 -1.60
C LEU A 57 0.12 7.76 -0.09
N HIS A 58 -0.30 8.86 0.50
CA HIS A 58 0.00 9.24 1.86
C HIS A 58 -1.22 9.84 2.54
N SER A 59 -1.33 9.63 3.85
CA SER A 59 -2.34 10.28 4.68
C SER A 59 -1.77 10.61 6.05
N HIS A 60 -2.32 11.62 6.71
CA HIS A 60 -1.88 12.08 8.03
C HIS A 60 -3.04 12.75 8.75
N ASP A 61 -2.92 13.00 10.06
CA ASP A 61 -4.03 13.52 10.87
C ASP A 61 -4.26 15.03 10.71
N VAL A 62 -4.50 15.44 9.46
CA VAL A 62 -4.84 16.81 9.07
C VAL A 62 -6.02 16.74 8.12
N PRO A 63 -7.18 17.35 8.45
CA PRO A 63 -8.33 17.40 7.56
C PRO A 63 -8.14 18.44 6.45
N TYR A 64 -8.92 18.28 5.37
CA TYR A 64 -9.08 19.35 4.40
C TYR A 64 -9.81 20.55 5.02
N GLY A 65 -9.43 21.77 4.65
CA GLY A 65 -10.16 22.99 5.01
C GLY A 65 -11.32 23.33 4.07
N SER A 66 -11.52 22.52 3.03
CA SER A 66 -12.54 22.66 1.99
C SER A 66 -13.18 21.30 1.71
N GLY A 67 -14.14 21.24 0.78
CA GLY A 67 -14.77 19.99 0.36
C GLY A 67 -15.50 19.34 1.53
N SER A 68 -15.22 18.06 1.79
CA SER A 68 -15.91 17.32 2.86
C SER A 68 -15.41 17.63 4.27
N GLY A 69 -14.23 18.26 4.41
CA GLY A 69 -13.56 18.42 5.69
C GLY A 69 -12.97 17.13 6.29
N GLN A 70 -12.96 16.02 5.53
CA GLN A 70 -12.37 14.75 5.98
C GLN A 70 -10.83 14.78 5.98
N GLN A 71 -10.21 13.72 6.52
CA GLN A 71 -8.75 13.59 6.59
C GLN A 71 -8.14 13.64 5.19
N SER A 72 -7.08 14.44 5.03
CA SER A 72 -6.45 14.68 3.73
C SER A 72 -5.64 13.47 3.23
N VAL A 73 -5.66 13.27 1.91
CA VAL A 73 -4.85 12.27 1.21
C VAL A 73 -4.00 12.99 0.18
N THR A 74 -2.70 12.70 0.17
CA THR A 74 -1.73 13.43 -0.66
C THR A 74 -0.73 12.47 -1.29
N GLY A 75 0.07 12.99 -2.22
CA GLY A 75 1.29 12.36 -2.66
C GLY A 75 2.46 12.83 -1.80
N PHE A 76 3.25 11.90 -1.26
CA PHE A 76 4.44 12.19 -0.47
C PHE A 76 5.73 11.78 -1.22
N PRO A 77 6.78 12.63 -1.25
CA PRO A 77 7.99 12.33 -2.02
C PRO A 77 8.95 11.35 -1.33
N ASN A 78 9.00 11.35 0.01
CA ASN A 78 9.99 10.55 0.73
C ASN A 78 9.62 9.06 0.68
N VAL A 79 10.62 8.24 0.37
CA VAL A 79 10.53 6.78 0.40
C VAL A 79 10.38 6.28 1.83
N ASP A 80 11.12 6.85 2.78
CA ASP A 80 11.11 6.41 4.19
C ASP A 80 10.04 7.16 4.98
N ASP A 81 8.79 6.86 4.66
CA ASP A 81 7.63 7.36 5.40
C ASP A 81 6.66 6.23 5.75
N ALA A 82 6.30 6.18 7.03
CA ALA A 82 5.37 5.19 7.56
C ALA A 82 3.89 5.60 7.45
N ASN A 83 3.59 6.86 7.11
CA ASN A 83 2.23 7.32 6.73
C ASN A 83 1.85 6.95 5.28
N SER A 84 2.75 6.30 4.56
CA SER A 84 2.52 5.86 3.18
C SER A 84 2.16 4.38 3.10
N TYR A 85 1.97 3.71 4.25
CA TYR A 85 1.57 2.31 4.31
C TYR A 85 0.05 2.12 4.35
N TRP A 86 -0.43 1.27 3.45
CA TRP A 86 -1.83 0.90 3.31
C TRP A 86 -1.96 -0.62 3.38
N ILE A 87 -2.94 -1.11 4.15
CA ILE A 87 -3.30 -2.53 4.14
C ILE A 87 -4.42 -2.78 3.14
N VAL A 88 -4.24 -3.79 2.29
CA VAL A 88 -5.23 -4.19 1.31
C VAL A 88 -6.27 -5.10 1.97
N LYS A 89 -7.54 -4.74 1.85
CA LYS A 89 -8.67 -5.47 2.42
C LYS A 89 -9.73 -5.75 1.37
N PRO A 90 -10.52 -6.83 1.53
CA PRO A 90 -11.63 -7.11 0.62
C PRO A 90 -12.75 -6.08 0.79
N GLU A 91 -13.64 -6.01 -0.18
CA GLU A 91 -14.91 -5.27 -0.08
C GLU A 91 -15.75 -5.71 1.12
N LEU A 92 -16.74 -4.90 1.48
CA LEU A 92 -17.70 -5.23 2.54
C LEU A 92 -18.43 -6.55 2.23
N ASP A 93 -18.69 -7.34 3.28
CA ASP A 93 -19.41 -8.63 3.23
C ASP A 93 -18.80 -9.71 2.32
N SER A 94 -17.54 -9.53 1.89
CA SER A 94 -16.80 -10.54 1.13
C SER A 94 -16.41 -11.75 1.98
N SER A 95 -16.38 -12.94 1.36
CA SER A 95 -15.88 -14.18 1.98
C SER A 95 -14.36 -14.36 1.86
N ALA A 96 -13.68 -13.45 1.14
CA ALA A 96 -12.24 -13.46 0.91
C ALA A 96 -11.46 -13.29 2.22
N LYS A 97 -10.32 -13.99 2.31
CA LYS A 97 -9.49 -14.09 3.51
C LYS A 97 -8.11 -13.51 3.27
N GLN A 98 -7.38 -13.23 4.36
CA GLN A 98 -5.98 -12.86 4.26
C GLN A 98 -5.17 -13.97 3.58
N GLY A 99 -4.27 -13.60 2.67
CA GLY A 99 -3.51 -14.53 1.84
C GLY A 99 -4.18 -14.93 0.53
N ASP A 100 -5.47 -14.63 0.32
CA ASP A 100 -6.11 -14.87 -0.98
C ASP A 100 -5.57 -13.90 -2.04
N THR A 101 -5.37 -14.41 -3.27
CA THR A 101 -4.88 -13.62 -4.40
C THR A 101 -5.94 -12.65 -4.93
N ILE A 102 -5.48 -11.48 -5.39
CA ILE A 102 -6.37 -10.42 -5.90
C ILE A 102 -6.31 -10.40 -7.42
N LYS A 103 -7.46 -10.53 -8.08
CA LYS A 103 -7.57 -10.54 -9.54
C LYS A 103 -7.90 -9.15 -10.09
N SER A 104 -7.56 -8.91 -11.36
CA SER A 104 -8.03 -7.71 -12.06
C SER A 104 -9.56 -7.67 -12.10
N GLY A 105 -10.14 -6.50 -11.88
CA GLY A 105 -11.58 -6.28 -11.82
C GLY A 105 -12.22 -6.46 -10.44
N THR A 106 -11.49 -7.03 -9.47
CA THR A 106 -11.97 -7.19 -8.09
C THR A 106 -12.06 -5.85 -7.37
N ILE A 107 -13.08 -5.71 -6.51
CA ILE A 107 -13.25 -4.56 -5.63
C ILE A 107 -12.45 -4.80 -4.35
N ILE A 108 -11.64 -3.82 -3.98
CA ILE A 108 -10.81 -3.81 -2.79
C ILE A 108 -11.09 -2.56 -1.97
N ARG A 109 -10.59 -2.55 -0.74
CA ARG A 109 -10.48 -1.37 0.12
C ARG A 109 -9.02 -1.21 0.55
N LEU A 110 -8.60 0.04 0.74
CA LEU A 110 -7.28 0.38 1.27
C LEU A 110 -7.44 1.09 2.60
N GLN A 111 -6.92 0.51 3.68
CA GLN A 111 -6.95 1.14 4.99
C GLN A 111 -5.58 1.72 5.33
N HIS A 112 -5.54 3.00 5.70
CA HIS A 112 -4.32 3.66 6.13
C HIS A 112 -3.83 3.06 7.45
N MET A 113 -2.58 2.60 7.50
CA MET A 113 -2.06 1.85 8.64
C MET A 113 -2.00 2.66 9.94
N ARG A 114 -1.63 3.95 9.85
CA ARG A 114 -1.47 4.78 11.04
C ARG A 114 -2.81 5.27 11.61
N THR A 115 -3.70 5.79 10.77
CA THR A 115 -4.94 6.43 11.22
C THR A 115 -6.15 5.49 11.22
N ARG A 116 -6.01 4.27 10.65
CA ARG A 116 -7.07 3.26 10.52
C ARG A 116 -8.29 3.70 9.70
N LYS A 117 -8.18 4.83 8.99
CA LYS A 117 -9.18 5.35 8.06
C LYS A 117 -9.07 4.68 6.69
N TRP A 118 -10.15 4.70 5.92
CA TRP A 118 -10.23 4.10 4.60
C TRP A 118 -9.95 5.13 3.52
N LEU A 119 -9.27 4.73 2.45
CA LEU A 119 -9.18 5.53 1.24
C LEU A 119 -10.59 5.67 0.64
N HIS A 120 -11.06 6.91 0.58
CA HIS A 120 -12.47 7.21 0.30
C HIS A 120 -12.60 8.23 -0.83
N SER A 121 -13.70 8.19 -1.57
CA SER A 121 -14.07 9.26 -2.50
C SER A 121 -15.58 9.45 -2.58
N HIS A 122 -15.97 10.65 -3.02
CA HIS A 122 -17.35 11.13 -3.00
C HIS A 122 -17.51 12.32 -3.95
N LEU A 123 -18.73 12.89 -4.01
CA LEU A 123 -19.06 14.01 -4.88
C LEU A 123 -18.70 15.39 -4.27
N HIS A 124 -17.50 15.51 -3.70
CA HIS A 124 -16.92 16.80 -3.29
C HIS A 124 -15.79 17.21 -4.24
N ALA A 125 -15.58 18.52 -4.38
CA ALA A 125 -14.51 19.07 -5.21
C ALA A 125 -13.15 18.96 -4.50
N SER A 126 -12.11 18.50 -5.21
CA SER A 126 -10.76 18.36 -4.67
C SER A 126 -10.11 19.73 -4.41
N PRO A 127 -9.21 19.87 -3.42
CA PRO A 127 -8.80 21.18 -2.90
C PRO A 127 -8.04 22.09 -3.87
N ILE A 128 -7.32 21.55 -4.85
CA ILE A 128 -6.49 22.34 -5.78
C ILE A 128 -7.11 22.37 -7.18
N SER A 129 -7.51 21.21 -7.71
CA SER A 129 -7.97 21.11 -9.11
C SER A 129 -9.50 21.09 -9.28
N GLY A 130 -10.27 20.96 -8.20
CA GLY A 130 -11.73 20.86 -8.28
C GLY A 130 -12.24 19.57 -8.94
N ASN A 131 -11.40 18.53 -9.01
CA ASN A 131 -11.79 17.18 -9.46
C ASN A 131 -12.57 16.46 -8.35
N LEU A 132 -12.74 15.14 -8.42
CA LEU A 132 -13.33 14.39 -7.29
C LEU A 132 -12.36 14.37 -6.12
N GLU A 133 -12.81 14.79 -4.95
CA GLU A 133 -12.02 14.70 -3.72
C GLU A 133 -11.75 13.23 -3.37
N VAL A 134 -10.50 12.95 -3.00
CA VAL A 134 -10.09 11.70 -2.39
C VAL A 134 -9.61 12.02 -0.98
N SER A 135 -10.12 11.29 0.01
CA SER A 135 -9.96 11.56 1.43
C SER A 135 -9.72 10.26 2.20
N CYS A 136 -9.48 10.40 3.51
CA CYS A 136 -9.53 9.30 4.45
C CYS A 136 -10.78 9.41 5.33
N PHE A 137 -11.65 8.39 5.28
CA PHE A 137 -12.95 8.38 5.98
C PHE A 137 -13.04 7.25 7.02
N GLY A 138 -13.96 7.42 7.99
CA GLY A 138 -14.34 6.39 8.94
C GLY A 138 -13.23 5.93 9.89
N GLY A 139 -13.20 4.62 10.12
CA GLY A 139 -12.30 3.95 11.07
C GLY A 139 -12.41 2.42 10.99
N GLN A 140 -11.82 1.70 11.95
CA GLN A 140 -11.77 0.22 11.92
C GLN A 140 -13.15 -0.44 11.77
N SER A 141 -14.19 0.13 12.39
CA SER A 141 -15.57 -0.37 12.40
C SER A 141 -16.54 0.50 11.59
N GLU A 142 -16.03 1.48 10.84
CA GLU A 142 -16.83 2.43 10.09
C GLU A 142 -16.29 2.50 8.66
N SER A 143 -17.04 1.94 7.72
CA SER A 143 -16.71 1.84 6.30
C SER A 143 -18.00 1.74 5.51
N ASP A 144 -18.01 2.24 4.28
CA ASP A 144 -19.14 2.19 3.36
C ASP A 144 -18.67 1.94 1.91
N THR A 145 -19.59 2.05 0.94
CA THR A 145 -19.28 1.84 -0.48
C THR A 145 -18.38 2.92 -1.07
N GLY A 146 -18.26 4.08 -0.44
CA GLY A 146 -17.31 5.13 -0.83
C GLY A 146 -15.84 4.75 -0.57
N ASP A 147 -15.61 3.62 0.12
CA ASP A 147 -14.29 3.04 0.31
C ASP A 147 -13.93 2.00 -0.77
N HIS A 148 -14.85 1.71 -1.70
CA HIS A 148 -14.69 0.64 -2.69
C HIS A 148 -13.92 1.10 -3.93
N TRP A 149 -12.80 0.43 -4.20
CA TRP A 149 -11.95 0.67 -5.36
C TRP A 149 -11.83 -0.59 -6.20
N LYS A 150 -12.25 -0.52 -7.46
CA LYS A 150 -12.02 -1.57 -8.44
C LYS A 150 -10.57 -1.54 -8.91
N LEU A 151 -9.86 -2.63 -8.66
CA LEU A 151 -8.50 -2.84 -9.16
C LEU A 151 -8.53 -3.12 -10.66
N ILE A 152 -7.74 -2.38 -11.43
CA ILE A 152 -7.57 -2.61 -12.87
C ILE A 152 -6.08 -2.78 -13.14
N ILE A 153 -5.70 -3.98 -13.54
CA ILE A 153 -4.34 -4.28 -13.99
C ILE A 153 -4.20 -3.80 -15.43
N GLU A 154 -3.16 -3.00 -15.71
CA GLU A 154 -2.84 -2.57 -17.06
C GLU A 154 -1.96 -3.65 -17.74
N GLY A 155 -2.31 -4.03 -18.97
CA GLY A 155 -1.67 -5.13 -19.71
C GLY A 155 -2.39 -6.47 -19.55
N SER A 156 -1.65 -7.58 -19.67
CA SER A 156 -2.19 -8.95 -19.73
C SER A 156 -2.22 -9.69 -18.39
N GLY A 157 -1.78 -9.05 -17.31
CA GLY A 157 -1.72 -9.68 -15.98
C GLY A 157 -3.11 -9.99 -15.41
N LYS A 158 -3.25 -11.17 -14.80
CA LYS A 158 -4.52 -11.66 -14.24
C LYS A 158 -4.63 -11.40 -12.72
N THR A 159 -3.53 -11.55 -12.00
CA THR A 159 -3.42 -11.35 -10.55
C THR A 159 -2.48 -10.19 -10.26
N TRP A 160 -2.74 -9.48 -9.17
CA TRP A 160 -1.98 -8.30 -8.78
C TRP A 160 -0.61 -8.70 -8.25
N LYS A 161 0.43 -8.06 -8.81
CA LYS A 161 1.83 -8.26 -8.42
C LYS A 161 2.49 -6.93 -8.07
N GLN A 162 3.57 -7.01 -7.30
CA GLN A 162 4.48 -5.89 -7.09
C GLN A 162 5.00 -5.35 -8.43
N ASP A 163 5.25 -4.04 -8.51
CA ASP A 163 5.80 -3.33 -9.68
C ASP A 163 4.95 -3.43 -10.97
N GLN A 164 3.74 -3.98 -10.86
CA GLN A 164 2.78 -3.98 -11.95
C GLN A 164 2.06 -2.65 -12.04
N LYS A 165 1.89 -2.16 -13.27
CA LYS A 165 1.08 -0.97 -13.55
C LYS A 165 -0.39 -1.30 -13.31
N ILE A 166 -1.01 -0.54 -12.43
CA ILE A 166 -2.43 -0.68 -12.09
C ILE A 166 -3.13 0.68 -12.10
N ARG A 167 -4.45 0.64 -12.07
CA ARG A 167 -5.33 1.75 -11.72
C ARG A 167 -6.30 1.30 -10.64
N LEU A 168 -6.72 2.25 -9.83
CA LEU A 168 -7.82 2.06 -8.88
C LEU A 168 -8.96 2.96 -9.34
N GLN A 169 -10.10 2.36 -9.68
CA GLN A 169 -11.30 3.11 -10.05
C GLN A 169 -12.28 3.08 -8.89
N HIS A 170 -12.61 4.24 -8.35
CA HIS A 170 -13.63 4.36 -7.32
C HIS A 170 -14.98 3.89 -7.87
N VAL A 171 -15.64 2.97 -7.15
CA VAL A 171 -16.84 2.29 -7.65
C VAL A 171 -18.01 3.26 -7.80
N ASP A 172 -18.29 4.07 -6.79
CA ASP A 172 -19.50 4.90 -6.76
C ASP A 172 -19.43 6.11 -7.69
N THR A 173 -18.23 6.69 -7.88
CA THR A 173 -18.06 7.92 -8.70
C THR A 173 -17.51 7.66 -10.10
N GLY A 174 -16.97 6.47 -10.34
CA GLY A 174 -16.26 6.09 -11.56
C GLY A 174 -14.88 6.76 -11.74
N GLY A 175 -14.42 7.54 -10.75
CA GLY A 175 -13.15 8.27 -10.82
C GLY A 175 -11.93 7.37 -10.60
N TYR A 176 -10.94 7.45 -11.47
CA TYR A 176 -9.64 6.82 -11.28
C TYR A 176 -8.80 7.62 -10.28
N LEU A 177 -8.20 6.93 -9.30
CA LEU A 177 -7.24 7.52 -8.37
C LEU A 177 -6.10 8.17 -9.14
N HIS A 178 -5.93 9.46 -8.96
CA HIS A 178 -5.11 10.32 -9.79
C HIS A 178 -4.22 11.21 -8.92
N SER A 179 -3.00 11.48 -9.39
CA SER A 179 -2.14 12.50 -8.81
C SER A 179 -1.37 13.21 -9.91
N HIS A 180 -0.78 14.35 -9.62
CA HIS A 180 -0.14 15.21 -10.63
C HIS A 180 0.70 16.27 -9.93
N ASP A 181 1.48 17.06 -10.69
CA ASP A 181 2.37 18.06 -10.12
C ASP A 181 1.66 19.36 -9.70
N LYS A 182 0.55 19.23 -8.97
CA LYS A 182 -0.08 20.32 -8.22
C LYS A 182 0.16 20.07 -6.74
N LYS A 183 0.84 21.00 -6.07
CA LYS A 183 1.31 20.83 -4.70
C LYS A 183 0.66 21.83 -3.76
N TYR A 184 0.48 21.41 -2.51
CA TYR A 184 0.11 22.32 -1.43
C TYR A 184 1.29 23.25 -1.09
N THR A 185 0.98 24.48 -0.67
CA THR A 185 1.98 25.54 -0.43
C THR A 185 2.15 25.92 1.05
N ARG A 186 1.17 25.62 1.89
CA ARG A 186 1.17 25.95 3.33
C ARG A 186 1.20 24.67 4.16
N ILE A 187 0.04 24.24 4.65
CA ILE A 187 -0.13 22.96 5.32
C ILE A 187 0.12 21.83 4.30
N ALA A 188 0.85 20.80 4.72
CA ALA A 188 1.34 19.73 3.83
C ALA A 188 2.18 20.24 2.64
N GLY A 189 2.91 21.36 2.84
CA GLY A 189 3.72 22.01 1.81
C GLY A 189 4.63 21.03 1.05
N GLY A 190 4.59 21.11 -0.28
CA GLY A 190 5.38 20.25 -1.18
C GLY A 190 4.76 18.88 -1.49
N GLN A 191 3.73 18.46 -0.76
CA GLN A 191 2.96 17.25 -1.06
C GLN A 191 2.03 17.50 -2.25
N GLN A 192 1.80 16.47 -3.07
CA GLN A 192 0.94 16.56 -4.26
C GLN A 192 -0.53 16.33 -3.92
N GLU A 193 -1.44 16.96 -4.66
CA GLU A 193 -2.86 16.62 -4.62
C GLU A 193 -3.09 15.19 -5.12
N VAL A 194 -3.96 14.46 -4.42
CA VAL A 194 -4.56 13.22 -4.89
C VAL A 194 -6.05 13.46 -5.08
N CYS A 195 -6.59 13.05 -6.22
CA CYS A 195 -7.99 13.28 -6.59
C CYS A 195 -8.50 12.14 -7.49
N GLY A 196 -9.78 12.18 -7.87
CA GLY A 196 -10.39 11.25 -8.82
C GLY A 196 -10.71 11.93 -10.15
N ILE A 197 -10.34 11.29 -11.27
CA ILE A 197 -10.67 11.74 -12.64
C ILE A 197 -11.34 10.61 -13.40
N ARG A 198 -12.44 10.87 -14.12
CA ARG A 198 -13.25 9.82 -14.80
C ARG A 198 -12.64 9.24 -16.08
N GLU A 199 -11.52 9.79 -16.53
CA GLU A 199 -10.80 9.36 -17.72
C GLU A 199 -9.53 8.63 -17.36
N LYS A 200 -9.19 7.58 -18.11
CA LYS A 200 -7.85 6.98 -18.05
C LYS A 200 -6.83 7.99 -18.57
N ARG A 201 -5.82 8.28 -17.75
CA ARG A 201 -4.70 9.16 -18.07
C ARG A 201 -3.41 8.51 -17.63
N ALA A 202 -2.28 8.92 -18.17
CA ALA A 202 -1.02 8.38 -17.66
C ALA A 202 -0.74 8.84 -16.20
N ASP A 203 -1.52 9.79 -15.64
CA ASP A 203 -1.40 10.34 -14.26
C ASP A 203 -2.34 9.64 -13.25
N ASN A 204 -3.01 8.57 -13.69
CA ASN A 204 -3.72 7.66 -12.81
C ASN A 204 -3.22 6.23 -12.95
N VAL A 205 -1.92 6.07 -13.22
CA VAL A 205 -1.21 4.79 -13.15
C VAL A 205 -0.41 4.74 -11.85
N TRP A 206 -0.54 3.61 -11.15
CA TRP A 206 0.11 3.36 -9.88
C TRP A 206 0.83 2.01 -9.89
N LEU A 207 1.78 1.85 -8.98
CA LEU A 207 2.49 0.61 -8.74
C LEU A 207 2.49 0.33 -7.24
N ALA A 208 2.29 -0.93 -6.87
CA ALA A 208 2.56 -1.36 -5.51
C ALA A 208 4.07 -1.50 -5.31
N ALA A 209 4.60 -0.87 -4.27
CA ALA A 209 6.02 -0.83 -3.95
C ALA A 209 6.23 -0.95 -2.44
N GLU A 210 7.46 -1.31 -2.04
CA GLU A 210 7.94 -1.22 -0.65
C GLU A 210 7.01 -1.90 0.36
N GLY A 211 6.43 -3.05 0.00
CA GLY A 211 5.43 -3.74 0.81
C GLY A 211 5.95 -4.93 1.61
N VAL A 212 5.11 -5.39 2.55
CA VAL A 212 5.20 -6.68 3.23
C VAL A 212 4.02 -7.52 2.71
N TYR A 213 4.35 -8.56 1.96
CA TYR A 213 3.38 -9.37 1.23
C TYR A 213 3.13 -10.70 1.95
N LEU A 214 1.87 -11.00 2.24
CA LEU A 214 1.52 -12.25 2.90
C LEU A 214 1.64 -13.43 1.91
N PRO A 215 2.05 -14.62 2.38
CA PRO A 215 2.07 -15.82 1.55
C PRO A 215 0.71 -16.09 0.91
N VAL A 216 0.73 -16.68 -0.28
CA VAL A 216 -0.48 -17.14 -0.94
C VAL A 216 -1.04 -18.33 -0.17
N THR A 217 -2.26 -18.18 0.34
CA THR A 217 -3.01 -19.28 0.92
C THR A 217 -3.87 -19.87 -0.20
N GLU A 218 -3.48 -21.02 -0.75
CA GLU A 218 -4.38 -21.74 -1.67
C GLU A 218 -5.55 -22.30 -0.85
N SER A 219 -6.71 -21.67 -0.97
CA SER A 219 -7.96 -22.31 -0.56
C SER A 219 -8.26 -23.45 -1.53
N LYS A 220 -8.03 -24.69 -1.07
CA LYS A 220 -8.53 -25.90 -1.74
C LYS A 220 -10.05 -25.90 -1.83
#